data_AF-A0A1I4VVR1-F1
#
_entry.id   AF-A0A1I4VVR1-F1
#
_cell.length_a   1.000
_cell.length_b   1.000
_cell.length_c   1.000
_cell.angle_alpha   90.00
_cell.angle_beta   90.00
_cell.angle_gamma   90.00
#
_symmetry.space_group_name_H-M   'P 1'
#
loop_
_entity.id
_entity.type
_entity.pdbx_description
1 polymer ?
#
loop_
_entity_poly.entity_id
_entity_poly.type
_entity_poly.pdbx_seq_one_letter_code
_entity_poly.pdbx_strand_id
1 'polypeptide(L)'
;MEGDSYPENSFEFFGPVIDWVERFLKDSSMPLKLELKLVYMNTSSVKAMMDIFDLLEDAYTQGRQVSVNWFYDPRNERVLDLADEFREDCSFPFEIAADVR
;
A
#
# COMPACT_ATOMS: atom_id res chain seq x y z
N MET A 1 -0.36 1.68 -7.89
CA MET A 1 -1.76 2.13 -7.81
C MET A 1 -1.75 3.65 -7.81
N GLU A 2 -2.61 4.30 -8.59
CA GLU A 2 -2.65 5.77 -8.70
C GLU A 2 -4.09 6.29 -8.75
N GLY A 3 -4.30 7.54 -8.28
CA GLY A 3 -5.60 8.23 -8.32
C GLY A 3 -6.36 8.20 -6.99
N ASP A 4 -7.67 8.42 -7.05
CA ASP A 4 -8.56 8.43 -5.89
C ASP A 4 -9.19 7.05 -5.66
N SER A 5 -9.30 6.63 -4.40
CA SER A 5 -9.92 5.36 -4.01
C SER A 5 -11.12 5.59 -3.09
N TYR A 6 -12.32 5.56 -3.68
CA TYR A 6 -13.58 5.67 -2.94
C TYR A 6 -14.68 4.76 -3.51
N PRO A 7 -14.41 3.45 -3.76
CA PRO A 7 -15.41 2.54 -4.28
C PRO A 7 -16.59 2.42 -3.30
N GLU A 8 -17.79 2.25 -3.85
CA GLU A 8 -19.01 1.95 -3.08
C GLU A 8 -18.87 0.59 -2.34
N ASN A 9 -18.21 -0.38 -2.99
CA ASN A 9 -17.85 -1.67 -2.42
C ASN A 9 -16.33 -1.89 -2.49
N SER A 10 -15.61 -1.54 -1.42
CA SER A 10 -14.15 -1.69 -1.39
C SER A 10 -13.71 -3.15 -1.40
N PHE A 11 -14.50 -4.06 -0.81
CA PHE A 11 -14.18 -5.48 -0.80
C PHE A 11 -14.12 -6.07 -2.21
N GLU A 12 -15.13 -5.76 -3.04
CA GLU A 12 -15.16 -6.21 -4.43
C GLU A 12 -14.03 -5.58 -5.27
N PHE A 13 -13.70 -4.33 -4.99
CA PHE A 13 -12.63 -3.62 -5.70
C PHE A 13 -11.23 -4.12 -5.34
N PHE A 14 -10.93 -4.29 -4.06
CA PHE A 14 -9.60 -4.67 -3.56
C PHE A 14 -9.38 -6.18 -3.47
N GLY A 15 -10.45 -6.99 -3.41
CA GLY A 15 -10.34 -8.45 -3.31
C GLY A 15 -9.41 -9.07 -4.35
N PRO A 16 -9.54 -8.76 -5.65
CA PRO A 16 -8.63 -9.27 -6.67
C PRO A 16 -7.16 -8.84 -6.48
N VAL A 17 -6.91 -7.66 -5.88
CA VAL A 17 -5.56 -7.16 -5.60
C VAL A 17 -4.96 -7.91 -4.42
N ILE A 18 -5.71 -8.08 -3.34
CA ILE A 18 -5.31 -8.84 -2.15
C ILE A 18 -4.97 -10.28 -2.55
N ASP A 19 -5.87 -10.94 -3.28
CA ASP A 19 -5.66 -12.30 -3.80
C ASP A 19 -4.38 -12.42 -4.64
N TRP A 20 -4.08 -11.39 -5.44
CA TRP A 20 -2.87 -11.39 -6.26
C TRP A 20 -1.60 -11.25 -5.41
N VAL A 21 -1.61 -10.38 -4.40
CA VAL A 21 -0.49 -10.19 -3.47
C VAL A 21 -0.22 -11.49 -2.70
N GLU A 22 -1.25 -12.11 -2.13
CA GLU A 22 -1.12 -13.39 -1.41
C GLU A 22 -0.49 -14.48 -2.28
N ARG A 23 -1.00 -14.65 -3.51
CA ARG A 23 -0.48 -15.65 -4.44
C ARG A 23 0.94 -15.35 -4.85
N PHE A 24 1.28 -14.10 -5.13
CA PHE A 24 2.64 -13.71 -5.51
C PHE A 24 3.64 -14.02 -4.40
N LEU A 25 3.31 -13.67 -3.15
CA LEU A 25 4.17 -13.90 -2.00
C LEU A 25 4.37 -15.40 -1.72
N LYS A 26 3.34 -16.22 -1.98
CA LYS A 26 3.38 -17.67 -1.82
C LYS A 26 4.16 -18.39 -2.91
N ASP A 27 3.93 -18.04 -4.18
CA ASP A 27 4.34 -18.86 -5.31
C ASP A 27 5.69 -18.44 -5.93
N SER A 28 6.17 -17.25 -5.60
CA SER A 28 7.43 -16.67 -6.13
C SER A 28 8.31 -16.24 -4.99
N SER A 29 9.65 -16.32 -5.11
CA SER A 29 10.62 -15.74 -4.17
C SER A 29 11.14 -14.35 -4.59
N MET A 30 10.65 -13.82 -5.71
CA MET A 30 11.09 -12.52 -6.21
C MET A 30 10.71 -11.39 -5.25
N PRO A 31 11.47 -10.28 -5.24
CA PRO A 31 11.11 -9.09 -4.49
C PRO A 31 9.76 -8.54 -4.96
N LEU A 32 8.94 -8.09 -4.01
CA LEU A 32 7.70 -7.36 -4.29
C LEU A 32 7.88 -5.89 -3.92
N LYS A 33 7.58 -4.98 -4.85
CA LYS A 33 7.56 -3.55 -4.58
C LYS A 33 6.23 -2.96 -4.97
N LEU A 34 5.55 -2.29 -4.04
CA LEU A 34 4.36 -1.50 -4.35
C LEU A 34 4.74 -0.06 -4.62
N GLU A 35 4.23 0.50 -5.71
CA GLU A 35 4.34 1.93 -6.01
C GLU A 35 2.95 2.57 -5.95
N LEU A 36 2.78 3.52 -5.03
CA LEU A 36 1.50 4.11 -4.68
C LEU A 36 1.52 5.61 -4.96
N LYS A 37 0.47 6.11 -5.61
CA LYS A 37 0.23 7.53 -5.93
C LYS A 37 -1.24 7.88 -5.66
N LEU A 38 -1.69 7.59 -4.44
CA LEU A 38 -3.09 7.71 -4.06
C LEU A 38 -3.37 9.12 -3.52
N VAL A 39 -4.36 9.79 -4.09
CA VAL A 39 -4.68 11.21 -3.82
C VAL A 39 -5.74 11.36 -2.73
N TYR A 40 -6.65 10.40 -2.66
CA TYR A 40 -7.70 10.33 -1.64
C TYR A 40 -8.07 8.87 -1.39
N MET A 41 -8.35 8.53 -0.14
CA MET A 41 -8.91 7.24 0.23
C MET A 41 -10.07 7.45 1.20
N ASN A 42 -11.21 6.81 0.93
CA ASN A 42 -12.27 6.71 1.93
C ASN A 42 -11.91 5.66 3.00
N THR A 43 -12.67 5.62 4.10
CA THR A 43 -12.41 4.71 5.23
C THR A 43 -12.36 3.25 4.82
N SER A 44 -13.15 2.83 3.84
CA SER A 44 -13.19 1.43 3.40
C SER A 44 -11.98 1.06 2.54
N SER A 45 -11.43 2.00 1.77
CA SER A 45 -10.16 1.83 1.03
C SER A 45 -8.95 1.83 1.95
N VAL A 46 -8.96 2.65 3.00
CA VAL A 46 -7.92 2.64 4.04
C VAL A 46 -7.82 1.25 4.67
N LYS A 47 -8.95 0.65 5.08
CA LYS A 47 -8.98 -0.71 5.63
C LYS A 47 -8.43 -1.76 4.66
N ALA A 48 -8.84 -1.70 3.39
CA ALA A 48 -8.34 -2.64 2.39
C ALA A 48 -6.83 -2.48 2.13
N MET A 49 -6.28 -1.26 2.25
CA MET A 49 -4.85 -1.04 2.17
C MET A 49 -4.11 -1.58 3.40
N MET A 50 -4.70 -1.48 4.60
CA MET A 50 -4.17 -2.13 5.81
C MET A 50 -4.06 -3.64 5.60
N ASP A 51 -5.11 -4.28 5.05
CA ASP A 51 -5.09 -5.72 4.76
C ASP A 51 -3.93 -6.09 3.80
N ILE A 52 -3.63 -5.24 2.81
CA ILE A 52 -2.49 -5.44 1.91
C ILE A 52 -1.15 -5.30 2.65
N PHE A 53 -1.02 -4.30 3.53
CA PHE A 53 0.22 -4.06 4.29
C PHE A 53 0.47 -5.14 5.33
N ASP A 54 -0.57 -5.67 5.97
CA ASP A 54 -0.46 -6.82 6.88
C ASP A 54 0.15 -8.05 6.16
N LEU A 55 -0.27 -8.31 4.92
CA LEU A 55 0.32 -9.39 4.10
C LEU A 55 1.80 -9.14 3.77
N LEU A 56 2.17 -7.88 3.52
CA LEU A 56 3.57 -7.53 3.28
C LEU A 56 4.41 -7.68 4.56
N GLU A 57 3.88 -7.25 5.70
CA GLU A 57 4.55 -7.37 7.00
C GLU A 57 4.79 -8.84 7.37
N ASP A 58 3.76 -9.68 7.27
CA ASP A 58 3.88 -11.12 7.49
C ASP A 58 4.94 -11.76 6.58
N ALA A 59 4.97 -11.37 5.31
CA ALA A 59 6.01 -11.83 4.39
C ALA A 59 7.41 -11.33 4.79
N TYR A 60 7.54 -10.05 5.15
CA TYR A 60 8.80 -9.44 5.54
C TYR A 60 9.41 -10.12 6.77
N THR A 61 8.59 -10.41 7.80
CA THR A 61 9.04 -11.13 9.00
C THR A 61 9.52 -12.55 8.70
N GLN A 62 9.04 -13.15 7.61
CA GLN A 62 9.52 -14.44 7.08
C GLN A 62 10.77 -14.32 6.18
N GLY A 63 11.37 -13.13 6.08
CA GLY A 63 12.59 -12.86 5.33
C GLY A 63 12.35 -12.53 3.85
N ARG A 64 11.12 -12.23 3.46
CA ARG A 64 10.81 -11.78 2.09
C ARG A 64 11.34 -10.38 1.84
N GLN A 65 11.80 -10.15 0.62
CA GLN A 65 12.11 -8.80 0.15
C GLN A 65 10.83 -8.14 -0.33
N VAL A 66 10.26 -7.28 0.52
CA VAL A 66 9.10 -6.45 0.19
C VAL A 66 9.43 -4.97 0.45
N SER A 67 8.79 -4.08 -0.28
CA SER A 67 8.96 -2.63 -0.09
C SER A 67 7.78 -1.83 -0.63
N VAL A 68 7.59 -0.63 -0.11
CA VAL A 68 6.57 0.33 -0.57
C VAL A 68 7.24 1.66 -0.89
N ASN A 69 6.88 2.22 -2.04
CA ASN A 69 7.18 3.61 -2.39
C ASN A 69 5.85 4.36 -2.53
N TRP A 70 5.62 5.33 -1.65
CA TRP A 70 4.45 6.20 -1.67
C TRP A 70 4.82 7.59 -2.17
N PHE A 71 4.22 8.00 -3.28
CA PHE A 71 4.38 9.33 -3.84
C PHE A 71 3.17 10.21 -3.57
N TYR A 72 3.39 11.43 -3.10
CA TYR A 72 2.32 12.39 -2.76
C TYR A 72 2.55 13.76 -3.39
N ASP A 73 1.49 14.53 -3.60
CA ASP A 73 1.60 15.95 -3.99
C ASP A 73 2.00 16.77 -2.73
N PRO A 74 3.12 17.53 -2.73
CA PRO A 74 3.53 18.38 -1.61
C PRO A 74 2.49 19.39 -1.13
N ARG A 75 1.49 19.70 -1.97
CA ARG A 75 0.38 20.61 -1.63
C ARG A 75 -0.75 19.91 -0.89
N ASN A 76 -0.71 18.57 -0.79
CA ASN A 76 -1.71 17.75 -0.14
C ASN A 76 -1.12 17.07 1.10
N GLU A 77 -0.96 17.84 2.18
CA GLU A 77 -0.40 17.37 3.46
C GLU A 77 -1.20 16.18 4.04
N ARG A 78 -2.50 16.07 3.75
CA ARG A 78 -3.34 14.97 4.25
C ARG A 78 -2.91 13.60 3.73
N VAL A 79 -2.38 13.54 2.51
CA VAL A 79 -1.87 12.29 1.93
C VAL A 79 -0.54 11.92 2.56
N LEU A 80 0.29 12.92 2.87
CA LEU A 80 1.54 12.71 3.60
C LEU A 80 1.25 12.13 4.99
N ASP A 81 0.37 12.77 5.76
CA ASP A 81 0.00 12.31 7.10
C ASP A 81 -0.52 10.86 7.06
N LEU A 82 -1.40 10.54 6.11
CA LEU A 82 -1.93 9.19 5.95
C LEU A 82 -0.85 8.16 5.58
N ALA A 83 0.08 8.52 4.68
CA ALA A 83 1.19 7.65 4.33
C ALA A 83 2.14 7.44 5.51
N ASP A 84 2.36 8.47 6.32
CA ASP A 84 3.15 8.40 7.55
C ASP A 84 2.48 7.50 8.60
N GLU A 85 1.17 7.62 8.81
CA GLU A 85 0.40 6.72 9.69
C GLU A 85 0.59 5.26 9.30
N PHE A 86 0.45 4.92 8.01
CA PHE A 86 0.71 3.54 7.55
C PHE A 86 2.15 3.09 7.78
N ARG A 87 3.11 3.98 7.55
CA ARG A 87 4.53 3.66 7.70
C ARG A 87 4.89 3.36 9.15
N GLU A 88 4.29 4.04 10.12
CA GLU A 88 4.52 3.79 11.54
C GLU A 88 4.10 2.38 11.98
N ASP A 89 3.12 1.78 11.30
CA ASP A 89 2.63 0.43 11.55
C ASP A 89 3.42 -0.66 10.79
N CYS A 90 4.35 -0.29 9.91
CA CYS A 90 5.11 -1.22 9.05
C CYS A 90 6.60 -1.29 9.43
N SER A 91 7.21 -2.48 9.36
CA SER A 91 8.65 -2.65 9.61
C SER A 91 9.50 -2.88 8.36
N PHE A 92 8.86 -3.18 7.22
CA PHE A 92 9.52 -3.28 5.93
C PHE A 92 9.93 -1.90 5.36
N PRO A 93 10.87 -1.84 4.39
CA PRO A 93 11.23 -0.58 3.74
C PRO A 93 10.02 0.14 3.12
N PHE A 94 9.67 1.28 3.69
CA PHE A 94 8.57 2.14 3.26
C PHE A 94 9.09 3.56 3.04
N GLU A 95 9.21 3.96 1.77
CA GLU A 95 9.68 5.29 1.37
C GLU A 95 8.49 6.19 1.02
N ILE A 96 8.48 7.40 1.57
CA ILE A 96 7.51 8.45 1.25
C ILE A 96 8.25 9.59 0.55
N ALA A 97 7.83 9.93 -0.66
CA ALA A 97 8.49 10.94 -1.48
C ALA A 97 7.50 11.88 -2.16
N ALA A 98 7.89 13.15 -2.31
CA ALA A 98 7.13 14.10 -3.11
C ALA A 98 7.14 13.70 -4.60
N ASP A 99 5.98 13.67 -5.26
CA ASP A 99 5.88 13.52 -6.71
C ASP A 99 6.05 14.90 -7.36
N VAL A 100 7.25 15.19 -7.86
CA VAL A 100 7.61 16.50 -8.44
C VAL A 100 7.35 16.56 -9.96
N ARG A 101 6.38 15.78 -10.45
CA ARG A 101 6.04 15.68 -11.88
C ARG A 101 5.22 16.86 -12.40
#